data_AF-A0A2V9JSW9-F1
#
_entry.id   AF-A0A2V9JSW9-F1
#
_cell.length_a   1.000
_cell.length_b   1.000
_cell.length_c   1.000
_cell.angle_alpha   90.00
_cell.angle_beta   90.00
_cell.angle_gamma   90.00
#
_symmetry.space_group_name_H-M   'P 1'
#
loop_
_entity.id
_entity.type
_entity.pdbx_description
1 polymer ?
#
loop_
_entity_poly.entity_id
_entity_poly.type
_entity_poly.pdbx_seq_one_letter_code
_entity_poly.pdbx_strand_id
1 'polypeptide(L)'
;MQTRPRLTRPRSRIFDGQSLRHLLWVLFSANAVAQAICLRKAGIEQSYLGRSNTQLTSTVGDIRHEIQIQLGCALSDHNVGVKDAQFAQTASTAQAAGPLAASGNPNYFRDASGNVLILNGSQAWNTLQDWGSNGSPQILDFNAFINFLTAHGHNFTLLWRTELPKFCGFPAAASSPPDLTVSPHPWLRTGPGNATDGALKFDLTKFDQSLFDRLRTRTQALSNAGIYVGVYLFTGEWLNIFRCSSDGYPFTAANNINRIDDGYAGGSKGTGSVTMTAPNAITGFQDAYVEKVIDTLNDLPNVLWIVSEEAPPNSRWWNSHQISHIRAYESGKPHQHSIGYAALIGPGSSDMALYNSNADWVAPSVRISPATSCGSGIPACKVNINDSDHSYWEMWKDTPLQNRNYAWENFLVGNQVLFMDPYLVYYPRENRNLCVSPTNAICSSPDSRWDNFRNNLGYILRYSRKLNLANVTPRSSLCSTAYCLAQTPSVGAEYLVYAPSGGSFTMNLSAMPASRTLAVEWFNPSTGATIAGHPIPSGPSSQAFSPPFNGDAVLYMVDTAGHATSGRR
;
A
#
# COMPACT_ATOMS: atom_id res chain seq x y z
N MET A 1 -43.26 10.81 42.50
CA MET A 1 -41.95 10.48 43.12
C MET A 1 -41.02 10.05 41.98
N GLN A 2 -39.89 10.66 41.63
CA GLN A 2 -39.15 11.81 42.11
C GLN A 2 -38.66 12.61 40.89
N THR A 3 -38.55 13.91 41.11
CA THR A 3 -38.22 15.01 40.21
C THR A 3 -36.74 15.03 39.77
N ARG A 4 -36.51 15.40 38.50
CA ARG A 4 -35.23 15.90 37.98
C ARG A 4 -34.92 17.32 38.54
N PRO A 5 -33.65 17.70 38.76
CA PRO A 5 -33.31 19.10 38.98
C PRO A 5 -33.02 19.82 37.66
N ARG A 6 -33.66 20.98 37.50
CA ARG A 6 -33.28 22.07 36.59
C ARG A 6 -32.01 22.73 37.11
N LEU A 7 -31.10 23.10 36.21
CA LEU A 7 -30.12 24.17 36.44
C LEU A 7 -30.09 25.12 35.23
N THR A 8 -29.86 26.36 35.58
CA THR A 8 -30.26 27.61 34.93
C THR A 8 -29.28 28.12 33.86
N ARG A 9 -29.82 28.80 32.85
CA ARG A 9 -29.06 29.70 31.95
C ARG A 9 -28.53 30.92 32.71
N PRO A 10 -27.35 31.44 32.35
CA PRO A 10 -27.05 32.86 32.48
C PRO A 10 -27.12 33.58 31.12
N ARG A 11 -27.50 34.85 31.20
CA ARG A 11 -27.68 35.81 30.11
C ARG A 11 -26.36 36.31 29.52
N SER A 12 -26.45 36.64 28.24
CA SER A 12 -25.69 37.61 27.44
C SER A 12 -24.69 38.53 28.15
N ARG A 13 -23.46 38.56 27.64
CA ARG A 13 -22.64 39.77 27.58
C ARG A 13 -22.11 39.98 26.16
N ILE A 14 -22.42 41.17 25.66
CA ILE A 14 -21.85 41.83 24.49
C ILE A 14 -20.35 42.03 24.77
N PHE A 15 -19.50 41.74 23.79
CA PHE A 15 -18.12 42.24 23.78
C PHE A 15 -17.88 43.01 22.49
N ASP A 16 -17.48 44.25 22.72
CA ASP A 16 -17.12 45.30 21.79
C ASP A 16 -15.90 44.97 20.92
N GLY A 17 -15.92 45.51 19.71
CA GLY A 17 -14.79 45.52 18.79
C GLY A 17 -13.69 46.48 19.24
N GLN A 18 -12.68 45.96 19.95
CA GLN A 18 -11.38 46.64 20.15
C GLN A 18 -10.16 45.70 20.27
N SER A 19 -10.25 44.42 19.90
CA SER A 19 -9.11 43.47 19.99
C SER A 19 -8.37 43.21 18.67
N LEU A 20 -8.74 43.85 17.56
CA LEU A 20 -8.09 43.66 16.24
C LEU A 20 -6.98 44.66 15.90
N ARG A 21 -6.69 45.66 16.75
CA ARG A 21 -5.62 46.66 16.51
C ARG A 21 -4.33 46.43 17.30
N HIS A 22 -4.31 45.52 18.28
CA HIS A 22 -3.08 45.15 19.01
C HIS A 22 -2.37 43.91 18.44
N LEU A 23 -3.03 43.07 17.64
CA LEU A 23 -2.39 41.90 17.00
C LEU A 23 -1.57 42.26 15.75
N LEU A 24 -1.87 43.39 15.08
CA LEU A 24 -1.14 43.82 13.89
C LEU A 24 0.18 44.57 14.18
N TRP A 25 0.43 44.99 15.42
CA TRP A 25 1.69 45.68 15.80
C TRP A 25 2.79 44.71 16.29
N VAL A 26 2.39 43.55 16.83
CA VAL A 26 3.33 42.50 17.25
C VAL A 26 3.90 41.73 16.04
N LEU A 27 3.14 41.62 14.94
CA LEU A 27 3.59 40.94 13.71
C LEU A 27 4.55 41.78 12.84
N PHE A 28 4.55 43.11 12.96
CA PHE A 28 5.54 43.97 12.27
C PHE A 28 6.88 44.09 13.01
N SER A 29 6.93 43.74 14.29
CA SER A 29 8.15 43.86 15.12
C SER A 29 9.02 42.58 15.10
N ALA A 30 8.45 41.42 14.76
CA ALA A 30 9.20 40.16 14.69
C ALA A 30 10.04 40.01 13.40
N ASN A 31 9.62 40.67 12.31
CA ASN A 31 10.31 40.58 11.01
C ASN A 31 11.57 41.48 10.94
N ALA A 32 11.64 42.53 11.78
CA ALA A 32 12.79 43.42 11.87
C ALA A 32 13.95 42.85 12.72
N VAL A 33 13.67 41.92 13.64
CA VAL A 33 14.70 41.26 14.47
C VAL A 33 15.38 40.10 13.72
N ALA A 34 14.66 39.41 12.83
CA ALA A 34 15.21 38.34 12.00
C ALA A 34 16.23 38.85 10.95
N GLN A 35 16.03 40.05 10.40
CA GLN A 35 16.98 40.68 9.48
C GLN A 35 18.23 41.25 10.18
N ALA A 36 18.13 41.64 11.46
CA ALA A 36 19.27 42.14 12.22
C ALA A 36 20.25 41.03 12.69
N ILE A 37 19.78 39.78 12.82
CA ILE A 37 20.61 38.63 13.20
C ILE A 37 21.41 38.10 11.99
N CYS A 38 20.90 38.28 10.77
CA CYS A 38 21.60 37.88 9.54
C CYS A 38 22.74 38.85 9.18
N LEU A 39 22.60 40.15 9.50
CA LEU A 39 23.60 41.17 9.18
C LEU A 39 24.74 41.30 10.22
N ARG A 40 24.61 40.74 11.42
CA ARG A 40 25.71 40.66 12.41
C ARG A 40 26.70 39.50 12.18
N LYS A 41 26.39 38.57 11.28
CA LYS A 41 27.28 37.43 10.93
C LYS A 41 28.19 37.70 9.72
N ALA A 42 28.10 38.88 9.09
CA ALA A 42 28.84 39.22 7.88
C ALA A 42 29.94 40.29 8.05
N GLY A 43 30.21 40.79 9.26
CA GLY A 43 31.42 41.58 9.55
C GLY A 43 31.64 42.84 8.70
N ILE A 44 30.65 43.74 8.59
CA ILE A 44 30.82 45.05 7.94
C ILE A 44 30.39 46.16 8.89
N GLU A 45 31.35 47.03 9.25
CA GLU A 45 31.15 48.24 10.04
C GLU A 45 30.55 49.40 9.21
N GLN A 46 29.83 50.24 9.94
CA GLN A 46 29.22 51.55 9.67
C GLN A 46 29.61 52.32 8.40
N SER A 47 28.63 52.98 7.76
CA SER A 47 28.51 54.45 7.78
C SER A 47 27.34 54.99 6.94
N TYR A 48 26.90 56.19 7.32
CA TYR A 48 25.97 57.13 6.65
C TYR A 48 24.47 57.12 7.01
N LEU A 49 24.20 57.94 8.03
CA LEU A 49 22.99 58.74 8.21
C LEU A 49 22.77 59.72 7.04
N GLY A 50 21.51 59.86 6.61
CA GLY A 50 20.96 61.18 6.25
C GLY A 50 20.24 61.32 4.90
N ARG A 51 18.97 61.76 5.04
CA ARG A 51 18.14 62.58 4.13
C ARG A 51 16.98 61.91 3.38
N SER A 52 15.99 62.77 3.20
CA SER A 52 14.54 62.61 3.05
C SER A 52 14.03 62.63 1.61
N ASN A 53 12.81 62.10 1.43
CA ASN A 53 11.75 62.44 0.45
C ASN A 53 12.17 63.09 -0.88
N THR A 54 11.90 62.42 -2.01
CA THR A 54 10.85 62.81 -3.00
C THR A 54 10.78 61.83 -4.18
N GLN A 55 9.60 61.84 -4.83
CA GLN A 55 9.17 61.03 -5.98
C GLN A 55 10.16 61.01 -7.15
N LEU A 56 10.19 59.88 -7.89
CA LEU A 56 10.35 59.87 -9.34
C LEU A 56 9.80 58.56 -9.93
N THR A 57 8.77 58.71 -10.74
CA THR A 57 8.19 57.72 -11.65
C THR A 57 9.12 57.54 -12.86
N SER A 58 9.35 56.29 -13.30
CA SER A 58 9.31 55.84 -14.71
C SER A 58 10.11 54.54 -14.93
N THR A 59 9.48 53.61 -15.65
CA THR A 59 10.06 52.58 -16.54
C THR A 59 11.12 51.61 -16.02
N VAL A 60 10.73 50.34 -15.84
CA VAL A 60 11.64 49.18 -15.89
C VAL A 60 11.04 48.14 -16.85
N GLY A 61 11.23 48.38 -18.15
CA GLY A 61 11.57 47.30 -19.08
C GLY A 61 13.10 47.23 -19.13
N ASP A 62 13.66 46.02 -19.23
CA ASP A 62 15.10 45.70 -19.27
C ASP A 62 15.86 45.60 -17.93
N ILE A 63 15.52 44.59 -17.11
CA ILE A 63 16.51 43.80 -16.35
C ILE A 63 16.01 42.35 -16.23
N ARG A 64 16.11 41.57 -17.32
CA ARG A 64 16.02 40.09 -17.30
C ARG A 64 17.03 39.49 -18.28
N HIS A 65 18.32 39.75 -18.05
CA HIS A 65 19.36 38.94 -18.68
C HIS A 65 20.72 38.90 -17.96
N GLU A 66 20.80 39.16 -16.64
CA GLU A 66 22.12 39.24 -15.98
C GLU A 66 22.14 38.83 -14.50
N ILE A 67 21.35 37.81 -14.10
CA ILE A 67 21.52 37.10 -12.81
C ILE A 67 21.29 35.60 -13.02
N GLN A 68 22.16 34.95 -13.81
CA GLN A 68 22.25 33.49 -13.93
C GLN A 68 23.69 32.99 -14.11
N ILE A 69 24.70 33.84 -13.93
CA ILE A 69 26.10 33.46 -14.03
C ILE A 69 26.89 34.16 -12.92
N GLN A 70 26.86 33.60 -11.70
CA GLN A 70 27.90 33.75 -10.65
C GLN A 70 27.40 33.16 -9.32
N LEU A 71 27.29 31.83 -9.24
CA LEU A 71 27.31 31.09 -7.96
C LEU A 71 27.77 29.63 -8.18
N GLY A 72 28.71 29.45 -9.11
CA GLY A 72 29.58 28.29 -9.20
C GLY A 72 31.00 28.76 -8.94
N CYS A 73 31.72 28.04 -8.08
CA CYS A 73 33.10 28.24 -7.59
C CYS A 73 33.25 29.04 -6.28
N ALA A 74 33.31 28.28 -5.16
CA ALA A 74 34.02 28.50 -3.89
C ALA A 74 33.22 27.70 -2.82
N LEU A 75 33.64 26.55 -2.29
CA LEU A 75 34.88 26.26 -1.56
C LEU A 75 35.08 24.74 -1.47
N SER A 76 36.29 24.29 -1.81
CA SER A 76 36.89 23.05 -1.31
C SER A 76 37.55 23.33 0.05
N ASP A 77 37.79 22.26 0.80
CA ASP A 77 38.65 22.13 1.97
C ASP A 77 38.08 22.56 3.34
N HIS A 78 37.45 21.60 4.03
CA HIS A 78 37.89 21.16 5.37
C HIS A 78 37.24 19.82 5.75
N ASN A 79 38.07 18.77 5.81
CA ASN A 79 37.75 17.43 6.29
C ASN A 79 37.67 17.39 7.83
N VAL A 80 36.52 16.96 8.38
CA VAL A 80 36.45 16.18 9.63
C VAL A 80 35.48 15.04 9.36
N GLY A 81 36.01 13.81 9.37
CA GLY A 81 35.36 12.63 8.80
C GLY A 81 34.22 12.06 9.65
N VAL A 82 33.07 11.88 9.00
CA VAL A 82 32.13 10.80 9.26
C VAL A 82 31.93 10.12 7.90
N LYS A 83 32.46 8.91 7.74
CA LYS A 83 32.27 8.11 6.53
C LYS A 83 30.87 7.50 6.55
N ASP A 84 29.88 8.27 6.13
CA ASP A 84 28.62 7.71 5.64
C ASP A 84 28.90 7.10 4.28
N ALA A 85 29.11 5.78 4.27
CA ALA A 85 29.10 5.01 3.04
C ALA A 85 27.66 4.99 2.51
N GLN A 86 27.29 6.03 1.75
CA GLN A 86 26.15 5.97 0.85
C GLN A 86 26.45 4.91 -0.21
N PHE A 87 25.99 3.69 0.03
CA PHE A 87 25.75 2.73 -1.04
C PHE A 87 24.56 3.25 -1.86
N ALA A 88 24.83 4.14 -2.82
CA ALA A 88 23.96 4.30 -3.96
C ALA A 88 24.09 3.02 -4.80
N GLN A 89 23.37 1.97 -4.40
CA GLN A 89 23.18 0.81 -5.25
C GLN A 89 22.25 1.27 -6.37
N THR A 90 22.83 1.57 -7.53
CA THR A 90 22.08 1.66 -8.79
C THR A 90 21.48 0.28 -9.05
N ALA A 91 20.30 0.05 -8.49
CA ALA A 91 19.44 -1.03 -8.94
C ALA A 91 19.12 -0.72 -10.40
N SER A 92 19.79 -1.42 -11.31
CA SER A 92 19.26 -1.62 -12.66
C SER A 92 17.83 -2.07 -12.47
N THR A 93 16.86 -1.22 -12.82
CA THR A 93 15.42 -1.53 -12.86
C THR A 93 15.21 -2.52 -14.01
N ALA A 94 15.71 -3.74 -13.83
CA ALA A 94 15.52 -4.81 -14.77
C ALA A 94 14.02 -5.10 -14.78
N GLN A 95 13.39 -4.80 -15.92
CA GLN A 95 12.02 -5.16 -16.19
C GLN A 95 11.85 -6.66 -15.94
N ALA A 96 10.74 -7.07 -15.32
CA ALA A 96 10.49 -8.49 -15.05
C ALA A 96 10.62 -9.31 -16.35
N ALA A 97 11.33 -10.43 -16.30
CA ALA A 97 11.61 -11.24 -17.49
C ALA A 97 10.44 -12.17 -17.88
N GLY A 98 9.45 -12.32 -17.00
CA GLY A 98 8.25 -13.13 -17.18
C GLY A 98 7.36 -13.07 -15.93
N PRO A 99 6.10 -13.57 -16.00
CA PRO A 99 5.18 -13.58 -14.88
C PRO A 99 5.72 -14.30 -13.65
N LEU A 100 5.34 -13.84 -12.47
CA LEU A 100 5.63 -14.54 -11.23
C LEU A 100 4.87 -15.86 -11.15
N ALA A 101 5.54 -16.88 -10.61
CA ALA A 101 4.96 -18.16 -10.24
C ALA A 101 5.27 -18.50 -8.78
N ALA A 102 4.53 -19.43 -8.18
CA ALA A 102 4.91 -19.95 -6.86
C ALA A 102 6.31 -20.60 -6.91
N SER A 103 7.14 -20.35 -5.89
CA SER A 103 8.47 -20.97 -5.80
C SER A 103 8.40 -22.40 -5.24
N GLY A 104 9.54 -23.10 -5.17
CA GLY A 104 9.60 -24.39 -4.45
C GLY A 104 9.36 -24.24 -2.94
N ASN A 105 9.63 -23.05 -2.40
CA ASN A 105 9.16 -22.64 -1.09
C ASN A 105 7.74 -22.06 -1.24
N PRO A 106 6.70 -22.71 -0.66
CA PRO A 106 5.30 -22.33 -0.88
C PRO A 106 4.94 -20.93 -0.38
N ASN A 107 5.80 -20.32 0.45
CA ASN A 107 5.61 -18.99 1.01
C ASN A 107 5.89 -17.84 0.03
N TYR A 108 6.65 -18.10 -1.04
CA TYR A 108 7.25 -17.04 -1.87
C TYR A 108 7.06 -17.26 -3.36
N PHE A 109 7.18 -16.17 -4.12
CA PHE A 109 7.17 -16.22 -5.58
C PHE A 109 8.58 -16.50 -6.13
N ARG A 110 8.64 -16.97 -7.36
CA ARG A 110 9.83 -16.97 -8.21
C ARG A 110 9.58 -16.19 -9.49
N ASP A 111 10.58 -15.44 -9.93
CA ASP A 111 10.58 -14.84 -11.26
C ASP A 111 10.95 -15.86 -12.36
N ALA A 112 10.88 -15.44 -13.62
CA ALA A 112 11.22 -16.27 -14.77
C ALA A 112 12.70 -16.70 -14.83
N SER A 113 13.59 -15.99 -14.13
CA SER A 113 15.01 -16.34 -14.00
C SER A 113 15.26 -17.34 -12.86
N GLY A 114 14.24 -17.64 -12.05
CA GLY A 114 14.32 -18.53 -10.89
C GLY A 114 14.67 -17.84 -9.58
N ASN A 115 14.76 -16.51 -9.54
CA ASN A 115 15.01 -15.77 -8.31
C ASN A 115 13.75 -15.81 -7.42
N VAL A 116 13.92 -16.24 -6.18
CA VAL A 116 12.84 -16.26 -5.19
C VAL A 116 12.72 -14.90 -4.52
N LEU A 117 11.51 -14.35 -4.46
CA LEU A 117 11.23 -13.01 -3.94
C LEU A 117 9.89 -12.93 -3.20
N ILE A 118 9.72 -11.83 -2.47
CA ILE A 118 8.46 -11.44 -1.81
C ILE A 118 7.91 -10.16 -2.44
N LEU A 119 6.62 -9.93 -2.24
CA LEU A 119 5.87 -8.74 -2.66
C LEU A 119 5.38 -7.98 -1.43
N ASN A 120 5.90 -6.79 -1.22
CA ASN A 120 5.44 -5.90 -0.16
C ASN A 120 5.22 -4.48 -0.72
N GLY A 121 4.22 -3.80 -0.21
CA GLY A 121 4.03 -2.38 -0.48
C GLY A 121 2.73 -1.80 0.02
N SER A 122 2.36 -0.64 -0.52
CA SER A 122 1.09 0.04 -0.24
C SER A 122 0.12 -0.13 -1.42
N GLN A 123 -1.16 -0.30 -1.11
CA GLN A 123 -2.28 -0.24 -2.03
C GLN A 123 -3.32 0.79 -1.52
N ALA A 124 -4.14 1.37 -2.42
CA ALA A 124 -5.16 2.36 -2.08
C ALA A 124 -6.33 2.33 -3.09
N TRP A 125 -7.55 2.70 -2.69
CA TRP A 125 -8.76 2.49 -3.50
C TRP A 125 -8.80 3.19 -4.86
N ASN A 126 -8.22 4.38 -4.96
CA ASN A 126 -8.32 5.20 -6.16
C ASN A 126 -7.16 4.99 -7.15
N THR A 127 -6.47 3.85 -7.10
CA THR A 127 -5.25 3.57 -7.88
C THR A 127 -5.49 3.20 -9.33
N LEU A 128 -6.70 2.76 -9.73
CA LEU A 128 -7.09 2.62 -11.15
C LEU A 128 -8.13 3.65 -11.57
N GLN A 129 -9.19 3.79 -10.77
CA GLN A 129 -10.28 4.74 -11.01
C GLN A 129 -10.16 5.92 -10.05
N ASP A 130 -10.45 7.11 -10.57
CA ASP A 130 -10.45 8.34 -9.81
C ASP A 130 -11.70 8.39 -8.92
N TRP A 131 -11.53 8.89 -7.70
CA TRP A 131 -12.59 9.02 -6.70
C TRP A 131 -12.82 10.49 -6.34
N GLY A 132 -14.04 10.85 -5.96
CA GLY A 132 -14.30 12.14 -5.34
C GLY A 132 -15.76 12.33 -4.91
N SER A 133 -15.99 13.21 -3.94
CA SER A 133 -17.35 13.56 -3.49
C SER A 133 -18.01 14.63 -4.35
N ASN A 134 -19.26 14.99 -4.04
CA ASN A 134 -20.04 16.05 -4.72
C ASN A 134 -20.21 15.84 -6.24
N GLY A 135 -20.28 14.58 -6.69
CA GLY A 135 -20.45 14.27 -8.11
C GLY A 135 -19.20 14.46 -8.96
N SER A 136 -18.03 14.74 -8.36
CA SER A 136 -16.81 15.14 -9.07
C SER A 136 -15.59 14.33 -8.62
N PRO A 137 -15.10 13.37 -9.43
CA PRO A 137 -13.85 12.67 -9.17
C PRO A 137 -12.64 13.61 -9.14
N GLN A 138 -11.62 13.27 -8.36
CA GLN A 138 -10.31 13.91 -8.40
C GLN A 138 -9.31 12.98 -9.07
N ILE A 139 -8.61 13.50 -10.08
CA ILE A 139 -7.61 12.74 -10.81
C ILE A 139 -6.46 12.40 -9.87
N LEU A 140 -6.14 11.11 -9.77
CA LEU A 140 -4.93 10.66 -9.06
C LEU A 140 -3.70 10.99 -9.90
N ASP A 141 -2.75 11.75 -9.33
CA ASP A 141 -1.40 11.85 -9.87
C ASP A 141 -0.68 10.51 -9.65
N PHE A 142 -0.75 9.67 -10.68
CA PHE A 142 -0.23 8.31 -10.60
C PHE A 142 1.30 8.27 -10.58
N ASN A 143 1.98 9.26 -11.18
CA ASN A 143 3.44 9.34 -11.11
C ASN A 143 3.90 9.69 -9.69
N ALA A 144 3.18 10.59 -9.01
CA ALA A 144 3.42 10.86 -7.59
C ALA A 144 3.20 9.61 -6.72
N PHE A 145 2.21 8.78 -7.05
CA PHE A 145 1.99 7.50 -6.38
C PHE A 145 3.14 6.51 -6.58
N ILE A 146 3.66 6.36 -7.80
CA ILE A 146 4.83 5.50 -8.08
C ILE A 146 6.08 6.00 -7.34
N ASN A 147 6.33 7.31 -7.36
CA ASN A 147 7.45 7.90 -6.65
C ASN A 147 7.34 7.69 -5.14
N PHE A 148 6.12 7.78 -4.60
CA PHE A 148 5.82 7.48 -3.21
C PHE A 148 6.14 6.01 -2.86
N LEU A 149 5.67 5.04 -3.65
CA LEU A 149 5.99 3.62 -3.45
C LEU A 149 7.50 3.35 -3.50
N THR A 150 8.16 3.93 -4.51
CA THR A 150 9.61 3.77 -4.73
C THR A 150 10.42 4.36 -3.56
N ALA A 151 10.02 5.53 -3.05
CA ALA A 151 10.69 6.18 -1.92
C ALA A 151 10.62 5.35 -0.62
N HIS A 152 9.56 4.55 -0.45
CA HIS A 152 9.43 3.60 0.66
C HIS A 152 10.02 2.22 0.35
N GLY A 153 10.65 2.03 -0.81
CA GLY A 153 11.28 0.77 -1.21
C GLY A 153 10.32 -0.36 -1.54
N HIS A 154 9.05 -0.04 -1.86
CA HIS A 154 8.02 -1.02 -2.18
C HIS A 154 8.24 -1.65 -3.56
N ASN A 155 7.77 -2.89 -3.74
CA ASN A 155 7.83 -3.59 -5.04
C ASN A 155 6.48 -4.17 -5.48
N PHE A 156 5.40 -3.88 -4.74
CA PHE A 156 4.06 -4.35 -5.07
C PHE A 156 2.99 -3.32 -4.71
N THR A 157 1.95 -3.25 -5.53
CA THR A 157 0.74 -2.46 -5.27
C THR A 157 -0.46 -3.10 -5.97
N LEU A 158 -1.67 -2.58 -5.73
CA LEU A 158 -2.89 -3.01 -6.42
C LEU A 158 -3.48 -1.88 -7.25
N LEU A 159 -3.97 -2.21 -8.43
CA LEU A 159 -4.88 -1.37 -9.22
C LEU A 159 -6.32 -1.77 -8.89
N TRP A 160 -7.00 -0.91 -8.15
CA TRP A 160 -8.29 -1.24 -7.56
C TRP A 160 -9.46 -0.84 -8.43
N ARG A 161 -10.41 -1.76 -8.58
CA ARG A 161 -11.64 -1.53 -9.33
C ARG A 161 -12.82 -1.26 -8.39
N THR A 162 -13.63 -0.28 -8.73
CA THR A 162 -14.92 -0.01 -8.12
C THR A 162 -16.03 -0.26 -9.14
N GLU A 163 -16.93 -1.19 -8.84
CA GLU A 163 -18.08 -1.52 -9.70
C GLU A 163 -19.06 -0.35 -9.87
N LEU A 164 -19.17 0.50 -8.86
CA LEU A 164 -20.23 1.50 -8.73
C LEU A 164 -19.77 2.87 -9.22
N PRO A 165 -20.46 3.49 -10.22
CA PRO A 165 -20.27 4.89 -10.58
C PRO A 165 -20.47 5.86 -9.42
N LYS A 166 -21.39 5.52 -8.50
CA LYS A 166 -21.50 6.17 -7.21
C LYS A 166 -21.72 5.13 -6.13
N PHE A 167 -20.91 5.15 -5.09
CA PHE A 167 -21.14 4.35 -3.90
C PHE A 167 -21.52 5.25 -2.72
N CYS A 168 -22.53 4.81 -1.97
CA CYS A 168 -23.24 5.67 -1.02
C CYS A 168 -22.80 5.41 0.42
N GLY A 169 -22.73 6.47 1.22
CA GLY A 169 -22.48 6.38 2.66
C GLY A 169 -21.08 5.85 3.02
N PHE A 170 -20.04 6.32 2.32
CA PHE A 170 -18.66 5.98 2.64
C PHE A 170 -18.31 6.36 4.08
N PRO A 171 -17.86 5.43 4.94
CA PRO A 171 -17.79 5.64 6.39
C PRO A 171 -16.62 6.51 6.86
N ALA A 172 -16.09 7.39 6.00
CA ALA A 172 -15.02 8.34 6.31
C ALA A 172 -15.38 9.39 7.36
N ALA A 173 -16.67 9.65 7.60
CA ALA A 173 -17.15 10.58 8.62
C ALA A 173 -18.18 9.90 9.54
N ALA A 174 -18.11 10.20 10.84
CA ALA A 174 -19.05 9.66 11.84
C ALA A 174 -20.48 10.21 11.68
N SER A 175 -20.60 11.44 11.19
CA SER A 175 -21.86 12.09 10.85
C SER A 175 -21.81 12.52 9.38
N SER A 176 -22.89 12.24 8.64
CA SER A 176 -23.01 12.58 7.22
C SER A 176 -21.91 11.93 6.35
N PRO A 177 -21.85 10.59 6.31
CA PRO A 177 -20.88 9.90 5.45
C PRO A 177 -21.06 10.35 3.99
N PRO A 178 -19.98 10.75 3.29
CA PRO A 178 -20.08 11.23 1.92
C PRO A 178 -20.44 10.09 0.96
N ASP A 179 -21.15 10.45 -0.10
CA ASP A 179 -21.19 9.62 -1.31
C ASP A 179 -19.96 9.94 -2.15
N LEU A 180 -19.39 8.92 -2.80
CA LEU A 180 -18.25 9.07 -3.69
C LEU A 180 -18.63 8.65 -5.11
N THR A 181 -18.21 9.48 -6.06
CA THR A 181 -18.31 9.29 -7.50
C THR A 181 -17.01 8.72 -8.02
N VAL A 182 -17.11 7.77 -8.95
CA VAL A 182 -15.98 7.02 -9.49
C VAL A 182 -15.99 7.05 -11.02
N SER A 183 -14.81 7.19 -11.62
CA SER A 183 -14.63 7.11 -13.07
C SER A 183 -13.18 6.76 -13.45
N PRO A 184 -12.92 6.26 -14.68
CA PRO A 184 -13.86 5.80 -15.72
C PRO A 184 -14.45 4.40 -15.40
N HIS A 185 -15.41 3.92 -16.20
CA HIS A 185 -16.00 2.58 -16.07
C HIS A 185 -15.86 1.77 -17.37
N PRO A 186 -15.97 0.43 -17.35
CA PRO A 186 -15.60 -0.41 -18.49
C PRO A 186 -16.47 -0.24 -19.73
N TRP A 187 -17.73 0.17 -19.58
CA TRP A 187 -18.70 0.21 -20.68
C TRP A 187 -19.10 1.63 -21.03
N LEU A 188 -19.37 1.86 -22.31
CA LEU A 188 -19.85 3.15 -22.79
C LEU A 188 -21.29 3.41 -22.34
N ARG A 189 -21.58 4.67 -22.03
CA ARG A 189 -22.93 5.17 -21.76
C ARG A 189 -23.53 5.75 -23.03
N THR A 190 -24.21 4.93 -23.82
CA THR A 190 -24.75 5.35 -25.13
C THR A 190 -26.21 5.79 -25.07
N GLY A 191 -26.96 5.40 -24.03
CA GLY A 191 -28.42 5.46 -24.06
C GLY A 191 -29.02 4.49 -25.11
N PRO A 192 -30.33 4.57 -25.40
CA PRO A 192 -31.27 5.63 -24.98
C PRO A 192 -31.65 5.59 -23.49
N GLY A 193 -32.14 6.74 -23.00
CA GLY A 193 -32.62 6.91 -21.63
C GLY A 193 -31.50 7.11 -20.61
N ASN A 194 -31.91 7.47 -19.40
CA ASN A 194 -31.00 7.70 -18.27
C ASN A 194 -30.99 6.50 -17.33
N ALA A 195 -29.82 6.24 -16.75
CA ALA A 195 -29.59 5.37 -15.61
C ALA A 195 -30.03 6.08 -14.31
N THR A 196 -30.02 5.34 -13.20
CA THR A 196 -30.49 5.84 -11.89
C THR A 196 -29.60 6.91 -11.26
N ASP A 197 -28.37 7.04 -11.73
CA ASP A 197 -27.45 8.14 -11.38
C ASP A 197 -27.69 9.42 -12.20
N GLY A 198 -28.63 9.39 -13.15
CA GLY A 198 -28.98 10.51 -14.02
C GLY A 198 -28.17 10.61 -15.31
N ALA A 199 -27.09 9.84 -15.46
CA ALA A 199 -26.32 9.78 -16.70
C ALA A 199 -26.98 8.83 -17.72
N LEU A 200 -26.49 8.78 -18.96
CA LEU A 200 -27.02 7.84 -19.96
C LEU A 200 -26.83 6.37 -19.50
N LYS A 201 -27.76 5.51 -19.93
CA LYS A 201 -27.64 4.06 -19.72
C LYS A 201 -26.42 3.48 -20.43
N PHE A 202 -25.84 2.46 -19.84
CA PHE A 202 -24.73 1.68 -20.40
C PHE A 202 -25.18 0.80 -21.58
N ASP A 203 -24.28 0.64 -22.55
CA ASP A 203 -24.30 -0.46 -23.53
C ASP A 203 -23.18 -1.44 -23.17
N LEU A 204 -23.55 -2.52 -22.50
CA LEU A 204 -22.64 -3.55 -21.99
C LEU A 204 -21.91 -4.31 -23.12
N THR A 205 -22.33 -4.15 -24.37
CA THR A 205 -21.64 -4.73 -25.54
C THR A 205 -20.52 -3.84 -26.08
N LYS A 206 -20.35 -2.63 -25.53
CA LYS A 206 -19.35 -1.67 -26.00
C LYS A 206 -18.46 -1.19 -24.87
N PHE A 207 -17.19 -1.54 -24.96
CA PHE A 207 -16.19 -1.09 -24.01
C PHE A 207 -15.82 0.39 -24.20
N ASP A 208 -15.64 1.10 -23.10
CA ASP A 208 -14.97 2.41 -23.06
C ASP A 208 -13.47 2.18 -23.05
N GLN A 209 -12.83 2.42 -24.21
CA GLN A 209 -11.40 2.18 -24.39
C GLN A 209 -10.53 3.01 -23.43
N SER A 210 -11.02 4.14 -22.91
CA SER A 210 -10.25 5.02 -22.01
C SER A 210 -9.89 4.34 -20.69
N LEU A 211 -10.73 3.43 -20.16
CA LEU A 211 -10.40 2.64 -18.97
C LEU A 211 -9.20 1.73 -19.25
N PHE A 212 -9.22 1.03 -20.40
CA PHE A 212 -8.20 0.06 -20.76
C PHE A 212 -6.87 0.74 -21.11
N ASP A 213 -6.91 1.88 -21.79
CA ASP A 213 -5.71 2.70 -22.06
C ASP A 213 -5.08 3.19 -20.76
N ARG A 214 -5.90 3.61 -19.78
CA ARG A 214 -5.42 3.97 -18.44
C ARG A 214 -4.83 2.77 -17.72
N LEU A 215 -5.52 1.63 -17.71
CA LEU A 215 -5.06 0.40 -17.07
C LEU A 215 -3.68 -0.01 -17.64
N ARG A 216 -3.54 0.00 -18.96
CA ARG A 216 -2.27 -0.26 -19.65
C ARG A 216 -1.18 0.71 -19.22
N THR A 217 -1.46 2.02 -19.29
CA THR A 217 -0.50 3.08 -18.99
C THR A 217 0.01 2.97 -17.54
N ARG A 218 -0.90 2.78 -16.57
CA ARG A 218 -0.55 2.63 -15.16
C ARG A 218 0.27 1.36 -14.90
N THR A 219 -0.10 0.24 -15.52
CA THR A 219 0.62 -1.03 -15.40
C THR A 219 2.04 -0.94 -15.97
N GLN A 220 2.21 -0.31 -17.14
CA GLN A 220 3.53 -0.09 -17.75
C GLN A 220 4.40 0.84 -16.91
N ALA A 221 3.82 1.91 -16.34
CA ALA A 221 4.56 2.83 -15.48
C ALA A 221 5.07 2.12 -14.22
N LEU A 222 4.27 1.25 -13.60
CA LEU A 222 4.72 0.39 -12.49
C LEU A 222 5.80 -0.59 -12.93
N SER A 223 5.66 -1.23 -14.09
CA SER A 223 6.68 -2.12 -14.65
C SER A 223 8.02 -1.42 -14.82
N ASN A 224 8.02 -0.18 -15.36
CA ASN A 224 9.23 0.61 -15.57
C ASN A 224 9.90 1.01 -14.24
N ALA A 225 9.12 1.12 -13.16
CA ALA A 225 9.62 1.37 -11.81
C ALA A 225 10.07 0.10 -11.07
N GLY A 226 9.97 -1.08 -11.69
CA GLY A 226 10.29 -2.37 -11.05
C GLY A 226 9.26 -2.80 -10.01
N ILE A 227 8.01 -2.36 -10.16
CA ILE A 227 6.90 -2.65 -9.25
C ILE A 227 5.94 -3.66 -9.91
N TYR A 228 5.71 -4.78 -9.22
CA TYR A 228 4.66 -5.73 -9.56
C TYR A 228 3.28 -5.17 -9.22
N VAL A 229 2.25 -5.61 -9.93
CA VAL A 229 0.90 -5.06 -9.76
C VAL A 229 -0.14 -6.15 -9.74
N GLY A 230 -0.92 -6.18 -8.66
CA GLY A 230 -2.17 -6.94 -8.63
C GLY A 230 -3.28 -6.13 -9.27
N VAL A 231 -4.02 -6.73 -10.20
CA VAL A 231 -5.16 -6.08 -10.87
C VAL A 231 -6.44 -6.71 -10.37
N TYR A 232 -7.24 -5.92 -9.63
CA TYR A 232 -8.60 -6.33 -9.25
C TYR A 232 -9.49 -6.36 -10.47
N LEU A 233 -9.93 -7.56 -10.85
CA LEU A 233 -10.94 -7.74 -11.89
C LEU A 233 -12.32 -7.32 -11.37
N PHE A 234 -12.57 -7.59 -10.10
CA PHE A 234 -13.75 -7.18 -9.34
C PHE A 234 -13.32 -6.95 -7.89
N THR A 235 -14.17 -6.32 -7.09
CA THR A 235 -14.05 -6.43 -5.63
C THR A 235 -15.24 -7.22 -5.10
N GLY A 236 -16.45 -6.73 -5.33
CA GLY A 236 -17.67 -7.28 -4.73
C GLY A 236 -18.02 -6.63 -3.40
N GLU A 237 -17.07 -6.03 -2.69
CA GLU A 237 -17.26 -5.16 -1.51
C GLU A 237 -18.32 -4.08 -1.78
N TRP A 238 -18.14 -3.32 -2.88
CA TRP A 238 -19.01 -2.20 -3.23
C TRP A 238 -20.46 -2.64 -3.39
N LEU A 239 -20.66 -3.85 -3.91
CA LEU A 239 -21.97 -4.45 -4.09
C LEU A 239 -22.56 -5.00 -2.78
N ASN A 240 -21.70 -5.41 -1.86
CA ASN A 240 -22.07 -6.01 -0.61
C ASN A 240 -22.58 -4.98 0.41
N ILE A 241 -22.00 -3.77 0.43
CA ILE A 241 -22.25 -2.81 1.53
C ILE A 241 -22.48 -1.34 1.11
N PHE A 242 -22.29 -0.96 -0.17
CA PHE A 242 -22.37 0.45 -0.60
C PHE A 242 -23.36 0.76 -1.73
N ARG A 243 -24.33 -0.14 -1.98
CA ARG A 243 -25.39 0.11 -2.97
C ARG A 243 -26.31 1.25 -2.55
N CYS A 244 -26.97 1.87 -3.52
CA CYS A 244 -28.07 2.80 -3.26
C CYS A 244 -28.94 2.95 -4.52
N SER A 245 -30.15 3.48 -4.40
CA SER A 245 -31.09 3.56 -5.54
C SER A 245 -30.58 4.40 -6.72
N SER A 246 -29.56 5.24 -6.51
CA SER A 246 -28.99 6.16 -7.51
C SER A 246 -27.50 5.88 -7.77
N ASP A 247 -27.04 4.65 -7.53
CA ASP A 247 -25.62 4.25 -7.69
C ASP A 247 -25.17 4.10 -9.16
N GLY A 248 -26.12 3.96 -10.10
CA GLY A 248 -25.83 3.78 -11.52
C GLY A 248 -25.18 2.43 -11.86
N TYR A 249 -25.27 1.41 -10.99
CA TYR A 249 -24.58 0.13 -11.23
C TYR A 249 -24.93 -0.51 -12.59
N PRO A 250 -23.95 -0.81 -13.47
CA PRO A 250 -24.22 -1.22 -14.85
C PRO A 250 -25.11 -2.46 -15.02
N PHE A 251 -25.07 -3.42 -14.08
CA PHE A 251 -25.85 -4.66 -14.19
C PHE A 251 -27.25 -4.60 -13.56
N THR A 252 -27.65 -3.46 -12.99
CA THR A 252 -29.05 -3.27 -12.58
C THR A 252 -29.92 -2.93 -13.78
N ALA A 253 -31.13 -3.53 -13.87
CA ALA A 253 -32.05 -3.39 -15.02
C ALA A 253 -32.26 -1.95 -15.51
N ALA A 254 -32.32 -1.00 -14.57
CA ALA A 254 -32.55 0.40 -14.89
C ALA A 254 -31.37 1.07 -15.62
N ASN A 255 -30.16 0.52 -15.55
CA ASN A 255 -28.92 1.23 -15.88
C ASN A 255 -28.27 0.80 -17.19
N ASN A 256 -28.76 -0.25 -17.85
CA ASN A 256 -28.26 -0.71 -19.14
C ASN A 256 -29.38 -0.86 -20.18
N ILE A 257 -29.01 -0.86 -21.45
CA ILE A 257 -29.94 -1.10 -22.58
C ILE A 257 -30.04 -2.58 -22.97
N ASN A 258 -29.15 -3.42 -22.42
CA ASN A 258 -28.97 -4.82 -22.79
C ASN A 258 -29.93 -5.77 -22.05
N ARG A 259 -30.85 -5.22 -21.24
CA ARG A 259 -31.85 -5.96 -20.45
C ARG A 259 -31.23 -6.93 -19.44
N ILE A 260 -30.08 -6.53 -18.87
CA ILE A 260 -29.41 -7.25 -17.79
C ILE A 260 -29.91 -6.74 -16.45
N ASP A 261 -30.17 -7.67 -15.53
CA ASP A 261 -30.66 -7.36 -14.20
C ASP A 261 -29.97 -8.22 -13.13
N ASP A 262 -29.39 -7.55 -12.14
CA ASP A 262 -28.79 -8.16 -10.95
C ASP A 262 -29.82 -8.39 -9.83
N GLY A 263 -31.09 -8.02 -10.05
CA GLY A 263 -32.19 -8.23 -9.11
C GLY A 263 -32.16 -7.28 -7.92
N TYR A 264 -31.42 -6.16 -8.02
CA TYR A 264 -31.30 -5.21 -6.92
C TYR A 264 -32.64 -4.52 -6.61
N ALA A 265 -33.14 -4.73 -5.39
CA ALA A 265 -34.43 -4.22 -4.94
C ALA A 265 -34.35 -2.99 -4.00
N GLY A 266 -33.15 -2.46 -3.75
CA GLY A 266 -32.89 -1.33 -2.85
C GLY A 266 -32.10 -1.70 -1.59
N GLY A 267 -31.80 -0.70 -0.76
CA GLY A 267 -30.98 -0.84 0.45
C GLY A 267 -29.51 -0.51 0.22
N SER A 268 -28.62 -1.02 1.07
CA SER A 268 -27.16 -0.85 0.92
C SER A 268 -26.46 -2.06 0.32
N LYS A 269 -27.21 -3.11 -0.03
CA LYS A 269 -26.67 -4.41 -0.48
C LYS A 269 -27.42 -4.93 -1.69
N GLY A 270 -26.67 -5.38 -2.70
CA GLY A 270 -27.17 -5.92 -3.96
C GLY A 270 -26.06 -6.65 -4.69
N THR A 271 -26.02 -7.98 -4.54
CA THR A 271 -24.86 -8.83 -4.91
C THR A 271 -25.22 -9.91 -5.94
N GLY A 272 -26.37 -9.81 -6.61
CA GLY A 272 -26.84 -10.84 -7.56
C GLY A 272 -25.87 -11.11 -8.70
N SER A 273 -25.09 -10.09 -9.09
CA SER A 273 -24.03 -10.19 -10.10
C SER A 273 -22.72 -10.84 -9.62
N VAL A 274 -22.58 -11.17 -8.34
CA VAL A 274 -21.40 -11.87 -7.77
C VAL A 274 -21.76 -13.10 -6.91
N THR A 275 -23.05 -13.46 -6.82
CA THR A 275 -23.54 -14.58 -5.98
C THR A 275 -24.38 -15.64 -6.71
N MET A 276 -24.43 -15.60 -8.05
CA MET A 276 -24.99 -16.68 -8.86
C MET A 276 -24.23 -18.01 -8.63
N THR A 277 -24.87 -19.12 -9.01
CA THR A 277 -24.36 -20.49 -8.80
C THR A 277 -24.19 -21.29 -10.10
N ALA A 278 -24.44 -20.65 -11.24
CA ALA A 278 -24.27 -21.20 -12.57
C ALA A 278 -24.07 -20.04 -13.58
N PRO A 279 -23.48 -20.30 -14.76
CA PRO A 279 -23.31 -19.26 -15.78
C PRO A 279 -24.65 -18.67 -16.20
N ASN A 280 -24.67 -17.36 -16.45
CA ASN A 280 -25.84 -16.62 -16.90
C ASN A 280 -25.43 -15.46 -17.82
N ALA A 281 -26.39 -14.59 -18.19
CA ALA A 281 -26.08 -13.46 -19.06
C ALA A 281 -25.11 -12.44 -18.43
N ILE A 282 -25.14 -12.26 -17.09
CA ILE A 282 -24.19 -11.38 -16.38
C ILE A 282 -22.77 -11.95 -16.46
N THR A 283 -22.60 -13.25 -16.22
CA THR A 283 -21.27 -13.86 -16.31
C THR A 283 -20.70 -13.73 -17.71
N GLY A 284 -21.53 -13.79 -18.76
CA GLY A 284 -21.07 -13.53 -20.14
C GLY A 284 -20.46 -12.13 -20.34
N PHE A 285 -21.04 -11.09 -19.72
CA PHE A 285 -20.47 -9.73 -19.77
C PHE A 285 -19.24 -9.55 -18.87
N GLN A 286 -19.20 -10.26 -17.73
CA GLN A 286 -18.04 -10.28 -16.84
C GLN A 286 -16.84 -10.97 -17.50
N ASP A 287 -17.07 -12.12 -18.12
CA ASP A 287 -16.07 -12.90 -18.85
C ASP A 287 -15.49 -12.06 -19.99
N ALA A 288 -16.34 -11.46 -20.84
CA ALA A 288 -15.88 -10.56 -21.91
C ALA A 288 -15.05 -9.36 -21.39
N TYR A 289 -15.40 -8.82 -20.22
CA TYR A 289 -14.61 -7.76 -19.58
C TYR A 289 -13.23 -8.29 -19.11
N VAL A 290 -13.20 -9.46 -18.49
CA VAL A 290 -11.96 -10.12 -18.05
C VAL A 290 -11.07 -10.44 -19.25
N GLU A 291 -11.62 -10.98 -20.33
CA GLU A 291 -10.91 -11.22 -21.59
C GLU A 291 -10.28 -9.94 -22.14
N LYS A 292 -11.03 -8.83 -22.17
CA LYS A 292 -10.52 -7.53 -22.62
C LYS A 292 -9.41 -6.98 -21.70
N VAL A 293 -9.51 -7.18 -20.38
CA VAL A 293 -8.43 -6.81 -19.44
C VAL A 293 -7.18 -7.65 -19.70
N ILE A 294 -7.33 -8.96 -19.87
CA ILE A 294 -6.21 -9.87 -20.19
C ILE A 294 -5.58 -9.45 -21.52
N ASP A 295 -6.35 -9.24 -22.58
CA ASP A 295 -5.82 -8.78 -23.88
C ASP A 295 -5.06 -7.45 -23.80
N THR A 296 -5.45 -6.59 -22.86
CA THR A 296 -4.79 -5.30 -22.64
C THR A 296 -3.42 -5.45 -21.96
N LEU A 297 -3.24 -6.47 -21.12
CA LEU A 297 -2.09 -6.57 -20.22
C LEU A 297 -1.25 -7.85 -20.37
N ASN A 298 -1.67 -8.83 -21.17
CA ASN A 298 -1.06 -10.16 -21.14
C ASN A 298 0.43 -10.16 -21.49
N ASP A 299 0.92 -9.22 -22.28
CA ASP A 299 2.35 -9.11 -22.58
C ASP A 299 3.19 -8.47 -21.46
N LEU A 300 2.58 -8.04 -20.34
CA LEU A 300 3.28 -7.41 -19.21
C LEU A 300 3.58 -8.40 -18.08
N PRO A 301 4.85 -8.76 -17.87
CA PRO A 301 5.22 -9.80 -16.91
C PRO A 301 5.09 -9.38 -15.44
N ASN A 302 4.89 -8.09 -15.15
CA ASN A 302 4.75 -7.59 -13.78
C ASN A 302 3.32 -7.73 -13.22
N VAL A 303 2.40 -8.36 -13.95
CA VAL A 303 0.98 -8.48 -13.58
C VAL A 303 0.69 -9.73 -12.75
N LEU A 304 -0.16 -9.56 -11.74
CA LEU A 304 -0.85 -10.63 -11.04
C LEU A 304 -2.36 -10.34 -11.12
N TRP A 305 -3.18 -11.37 -11.34
CA TRP A 305 -4.63 -11.22 -11.27
C TRP A 305 -5.09 -11.36 -9.83
N ILE A 306 -6.15 -10.64 -9.45
CA ILE A 306 -6.89 -10.92 -8.22
C ILE A 306 -8.39 -10.77 -8.51
N VAL A 307 -9.15 -11.83 -8.22
CA VAL A 307 -10.52 -11.95 -8.71
C VAL A 307 -11.46 -10.99 -8.00
N SER A 308 -11.44 -10.99 -6.68
CA SER A 308 -12.39 -10.26 -5.85
C SER A 308 -11.75 -9.83 -4.53
N GLU A 309 -12.33 -8.81 -3.91
CA GLU A 309 -11.98 -8.27 -2.59
C GLU A 309 -13.25 -8.09 -1.77
N GLU A 310 -13.31 -8.72 -0.60
CA GLU A 310 -14.43 -8.64 0.33
C GLU A 310 -15.81 -8.94 -0.31
N ALA A 311 -15.82 -9.84 -1.30
CA ALA A 311 -17.06 -10.40 -1.83
C ALA A 311 -17.81 -11.18 -0.73
N PRO A 312 -19.15 -11.31 -0.81
CA PRO A 312 -19.92 -12.04 0.21
C PRO A 312 -19.60 -13.56 0.18
N PRO A 313 -19.81 -14.30 1.29
CA PRO A 313 -19.36 -15.70 1.40
C PRO A 313 -20.01 -16.68 0.42
N ASN A 314 -21.18 -16.36 -0.11
CA ASN A 314 -21.91 -17.14 -1.12
C ASN A 314 -21.42 -16.88 -2.57
N SER A 315 -20.38 -16.07 -2.77
CA SER A 315 -19.75 -15.82 -4.07
C SER A 315 -18.75 -16.90 -4.51
N ARG A 316 -18.58 -17.99 -3.74
CA ARG A 316 -17.52 -19.00 -3.97
C ARG A 316 -17.59 -19.66 -5.34
N TRP A 317 -18.79 -19.96 -5.84
CA TRP A 317 -18.96 -20.48 -7.18
C TRP A 317 -18.45 -19.48 -8.23
N TRP A 318 -18.84 -18.21 -8.09
CA TRP A 318 -18.46 -17.15 -9.03
C TRP A 318 -16.95 -16.88 -9.03
N ASN A 319 -16.33 -16.84 -7.85
CA ASN A 319 -14.87 -16.76 -7.74
C ASN A 319 -14.18 -17.96 -8.42
N SER A 320 -14.70 -19.18 -8.21
CA SER A 320 -14.16 -20.38 -8.87
C SER A 320 -14.33 -20.35 -10.39
N HIS A 321 -15.47 -19.84 -10.89
CA HIS A 321 -15.72 -19.61 -12.31
C HIS A 321 -14.69 -18.64 -12.89
N GLN A 322 -14.47 -17.49 -12.26
CA GLN A 322 -13.51 -16.49 -12.75
C GLN A 322 -12.07 -17.01 -12.73
N ILE A 323 -11.64 -17.69 -11.66
CA ILE A 323 -10.31 -18.33 -11.60
C ILE A 323 -10.14 -19.32 -12.78
N SER A 324 -11.14 -20.15 -13.04
CA SER A 324 -11.11 -21.11 -14.14
C SER A 324 -11.12 -20.43 -15.50
N HIS A 325 -11.90 -19.37 -15.66
CA HIS A 325 -12.05 -18.64 -16.92
C HIS A 325 -10.75 -17.92 -17.29
N ILE A 326 -10.13 -17.18 -16.36
CA ILE A 326 -8.83 -16.52 -16.56
C ILE A 326 -7.77 -17.55 -16.98
N ARG A 327 -7.67 -18.66 -16.23
CA ARG A 327 -6.67 -19.71 -16.51
C ARG A 327 -6.88 -20.33 -17.89
N ALA A 328 -8.14 -20.58 -18.28
CA ALA A 328 -8.46 -21.10 -19.61
C ALA A 328 -8.12 -20.09 -20.72
N TYR A 329 -8.47 -18.82 -20.53
CA TYR A 329 -8.25 -17.77 -21.53
C TYR A 329 -6.76 -17.46 -21.73
N GLU A 330 -5.95 -17.45 -20.66
CA GLU A 330 -4.49 -17.25 -20.77
C GLU A 330 -3.73 -18.49 -21.25
N SER A 331 -4.33 -19.69 -21.21
CA SER A 331 -3.64 -20.93 -21.63
C SER A 331 -3.16 -20.92 -23.09
N GLY A 332 -3.83 -20.13 -23.95
CA GLY A 332 -3.46 -19.92 -25.35
C GLY A 332 -2.63 -18.67 -25.61
N LYS A 333 -2.16 -17.96 -24.57
CA LYS A 333 -1.46 -16.67 -24.69
C LYS A 333 0.03 -16.78 -24.33
N PRO A 334 0.86 -15.77 -24.64
CA PRO A 334 2.29 -15.79 -24.30
C PRO A 334 2.59 -15.88 -22.80
N HIS A 335 1.73 -15.31 -21.95
CA HIS A 335 1.92 -15.31 -20.51
C HIS A 335 0.72 -15.90 -19.78
N GLN A 336 1.02 -16.63 -18.70
CA GLN A 336 0.05 -17.14 -17.74
C GLN A 336 0.40 -16.52 -16.39
N HIS A 337 -0.36 -15.52 -15.97
CA HIS A 337 -0.10 -14.79 -14.73
C HIS A 337 -0.70 -15.52 -13.53
N SER A 338 -0.08 -15.34 -12.36
CA SER A 338 -0.60 -15.88 -11.10
C SER A 338 -1.96 -15.27 -10.75
N ILE A 339 -2.93 -16.10 -10.40
CA ILE A 339 -4.31 -15.70 -10.09
C ILE A 339 -4.54 -15.68 -8.58
N GLY A 340 -5.06 -14.57 -8.06
CA GLY A 340 -5.25 -14.31 -6.64
C GLY A 340 -6.71 -14.41 -6.21
N TYR A 341 -6.92 -14.76 -4.94
CA TYR A 341 -8.23 -14.73 -4.29
C TYR A 341 -8.12 -14.20 -2.86
N ALA A 342 -8.80 -13.09 -2.58
CA ALA A 342 -8.75 -12.42 -1.29
C ALA A 342 -9.97 -12.71 -0.41
N ALA A 343 -9.98 -12.10 0.79
CA ALA A 343 -10.91 -12.41 1.85
C ALA A 343 -12.37 -12.20 1.41
N LEU A 344 -13.24 -13.05 1.93
CA LEU A 344 -14.69 -12.87 1.84
C LEU A 344 -15.15 -12.16 3.12
N ILE A 345 -16.15 -11.27 3.03
CA ILE A 345 -16.69 -10.59 4.23
C ILE A 345 -18.16 -10.92 4.49
N GLY A 346 -18.45 -11.25 5.74
CA GLY A 346 -19.79 -11.53 6.25
C GLY A 346 -19.89 -12.85 7.04
N PRO A 347 -21.08 -13.16 7.60
CA PRO A 347 -21.28 -14.39 8.35
C PRO A 347 -20.96 -15.63 7.51
N GLY A 348 -20.06 -16.49 8.01
CA GLY A 348 -19.62 -17.71 7.31
C GLY A 348 -18.40 -17.54 6.41
N SER A 349 -17.75 -16.36 6.42
CA SER A 349 -16.41 -16.18 5.85
C SER A 349 -15.38 -17.08 6.53
N SER A 350 -14.42 -17.58 5.74
CA SER A 350 -13.31 -18.39 6.23
C SER A 350 -12.17 -18.37 5.24
N ASP A 351 -10.94 -18.18 5.73
CA ASP A 351 -9.72 -18.27 4.91
C ASP A 351 -9.55 -19.65 4.26
N MET A 352 -10.17 -20.70 4.82
CA MET A 352 -10.18 -22.03 4.23
C MET A 352 -10.85 -22.05 2.85
N ALA A 353 -11.80 -21.15 2.57
CA ALA A 353 -12.39 -21.01 1.25
C ALA A 353 -11.36 -20.56 0.20
N LEU A 354 -10.40 -19.73 0.60
CA LEU A 354 -9.32 -19.24 -0.25
C LEU A 354 -8.29 -20.37 -0.46
N TYR A 355 -7.88 -21.06 0.62
CA TYR A 355 -6.90 -22.15 0.55
C TYR A 355 -7.41 -23.37 -0.25
N ASN A 356 -8.71 -23.63 -0.21
CA ASN A 356 -9.34 -24.71 -0.99
C ASN A 356 -9.64 -24.34 -2.45
N SER A 357 -9.41 -23.09 -2.86
CA SER A 357 -9.65 -22.63 -4.23
C SER A 357 -8.51 -23.03 -5.18
N ASN A 358 -8.71 -22.86 -6.49
CA ASN A 358 -7.65 -23.03 -7.49
C ASN A 358 -6.88 -21.74 -7.82
N ALA A 359 -6.88 -20.75 -6.92
CA ALA A 359 -6.01 -19.57 -7.04
C ALA A 359 -4.54 -19.96 -6.85
N ASP A 360 -3.58 -19.19 -7.34
CA ASP A 360 -2.15 -19.42 -7.12
C ASP A 360 -1.64 -18.70 -5.86
N TRP A 361 -2.29 -17.60 -5.48
CA TRP A 361 -1.99 -16.81 -4.28
C TRP A 361 -3.26 -16.30 -3.60
N VAL A 362 -3.14 -15.88 -2.33
CA VAL A 362 -4.29 -15.50 -1.48
C VAL A 362 -3.96 -14.31 -0.60
N ALA A 363 -5.01 -13.55 -0.24
CA ALA A 363 -4.96 -12.52 0.79
C ALA A 363 -6.02 -12.85 1.86
N PRO A 364 -5.64 -13.48 2.99
CA PRO A 364 -6.59 -13.95 4.00
C PRO A 364 -6.95 -12.88 5.03
N SER A 365 -8.04 -13.11 5.76
CA SER A 365 -8.54 -12.23 6.83
C SER A 365 -7.82 -12.38 8.17
N VAL A 366 -7.02 -13.43 8.36
CA VAL A 366 -6.28 -13.64 9.61
C VAL A 366 -5.17 -12.60 9.80
N ARG A 367 -5.13 -11.98 10.99
CA ARG A 367 -4.16 -10.92 11.34
C ARG A 367 -2.71 -11.36 11.17
N ILE A 368 -2.32 -12.49 11.76
CA ILE A 368 -1.02 -13.11 11.52
C ILE A 368 -1.26 -14.42 10.80
N SER A 369 -0.84 -14.49 9.54
CA SER A 369 -1.09 -15.65 8.69
C SER A 369 -0.37 -16.91 9.20
N PRO A 370 -0.91 -18.11 8.94
CA PRO A 370 -0.24 -19.35 9.32
C PRO A 370 1.11 -19.48 8.58
N ALA A 371 1.99 -20.36 9.08
CA ALA A 371 3.27 -20.63 8.44
C ALA A 371 3.14 -21.13 6.99
N THR A 372 2.01 -21.78 6.67
CA THR A 372 1.67 -22.20 5.31
C THR A 372 0.17 -22.02 5.07
N SER A 373 -0.20 -21.57 3.88
CA SER A 373 -1.59 -21.39 3.43
C SER A 373 -1.97 -22.52 2.48
N CYS A 374 -2.24 -23.71 3.03
CA CYS A 374 -2.52 -24.92 2.25
C CYS A 374 -3.94 -25.45 2.48
N GLY A 375 -4.53 -26.02 1.43
CA GLY A 375 -5.87 -26.60 1.44
C GLY A 375 -6.03 -27.67 0.36
N SER A 376 -7.27 -27.93 -0.04
CA SER A 376 -7.63 -28.93 -1.06
C SER A 376 -7.53 -28.42 -2.50
N GLY A 377 -7.15 -27.17 -2.69
CA GLY A 377 -7.07 -26.54 -4.01
C GLY A 377 -5.86 -26.96 -4.84
N ILE A 378 -5.77 -26.49 -6.07
CA ILE A 378 -4.60 -26.70 -6.95
C ILE A 378 -4.05 -25.32 -7.38
N PRO A 379 -2.79 -24.98 -7.03
CA PRO A 379 -1.84 -25.74 -6.21
C PRO A 379 -2.30 -25.93 -4.75
N ALA A 380 -1.82 -26.95 -4.04
CA ALA A 380 -2.28 -27.21 -2.66
C ALA A 380 -1.96 -26.08 -1.69
N CYS A 381 -0.78 -25.49 -1.82
CA CYS A 381 -0.33 -24.35 -1.03
C CYS A 381 -0.30 -23.09 -1.88
N LYS A 382 -0.71 -21.97 -1.28
CA LYS A 382 -0.84 -20.67 -1.92
C LYS A 382 0.22 -19.72 -1.36
N VAL A 383 0.80 -18.90 -2.22
CA VAL A 383 1.58 -17.77 -1.76
C VAL A 383 0.64 -16.80 -1.03
N ASN A 384 1.03 -16.33 0.15
CA ASN A 384 0.19 -15.50 1.00
C ASN A 384 0.72 -14.06 1.04
N ILE A 385 -0.10 -13.14 0.56
CA ILE A 385 0.11 -11.70 0.69
C ILE A 385 -0.93 -11.20 1.67
N ASN A 386 -0.52 -11.01 2.92
CA ASN A 386 -1.42 -10.58 3.97
C ASN A 386 -1.76 -9.09 3.79
N ASP A 387 -2.96 -8.82 3.28
CA ASP A 387 -3.49 -7.47 3.04
C ASP A 387 -4.12 -6.93 4.32
N SER A 388 -3.65 -5.77 4.78
CA SER A 388 -4.11 -5.15 6.00
C SER A 388 -5.54 -4.60 5.91
N ASP A 389 -6.17 -4.53 4.72
CA ASP A 389 -7.57 -4.06 4.58
C ASP A 389 -8.51 -4.91 5.45
N HIS A 390 -8.45 -6.22 5.27
CA HIS A 390 -9.28 -7.20 5.97
C HIS A 390 -8.58 -7.94 7.12
N SER A 391 -7.24 -8.01 7.12
CA SER A 391 -6.49 -8.71 8.19
C SER A 391 -6.12 -7.83 9.38
N TYR A 392 -6.12 -6.50 9.19
CA TYR A 392 -5.73 -5.56 10.23
C TYR A 392 -6.59 -4.29 10.23
N TRP A 393 -7.90 -4.50 10.05
CA TRP A 393 -8.90 -3.48 10.28
C TRP A 393 -8.69 -2.81 11.66
N GLU A 394 -8.86 -1.48 11.71
CA GLU A 394 -8.60 -0.61 12.86
C GLU A 394 -7.14 -0.36 13.25
N MET A 395 -6.16 -0.67 12.40
CA MET A 395 -4.73 -0.40 12.69
C MET A 395 -4.38 1.08 13.01
N TRP A 396 -5.26 2.03 12.68
CA TRP A 396 -5.12 3.44 13.07
C TRP A 396 -5.30 3.69 14.57
N LYS A 397 -5.86 2.73 15.31
CA LYS A 397 -5.98 2.78 16.78
C LYS A 397 -4.72 2.26 17.47
N ASP A 398 -3.90 1.49 16.77
CA ASP A 398 -2.70 0.86 17.29
C ASP A 398 -1.47 1.79 17.16
N THR A 399 -0.53 1.62 18.09
CA THR A 399 0.71 2.41 18.11
C THR A 399 1.62 2.07 16.92
N PRO A 400 2.58 2.94 16.56
CA PRO A 400 3.58 2.62 15.55
C PRO A 400 4.31 1.29 15.82
N LEU A 401 4.58 0.97 17.10
CA LEU A 401 5.20 -0.31 17.48
C LEU A 401 4.30 -1.51 17.15
N GLN A 402 3.02 -1.47 17.53
CA GLN A 402 2.08 -2.55 17.20
C GLN A 402 1.90 -2.72 15.69
N ASN A 403 1.92 -1.61 14.93
CA ASN A 403 1.88 -1.66 13.48
C ASN A 403 3.15 -2.31 12.91
N ARG A 404 4.34 -1.98 13.40
CA ARG A 404 5.57 -2.70 13.02
C ARG A 404 5.52 -4.18 13.38
N ASN A 405 4.97 -4.52 14.55
CA ASN A 405 4.80 -5.91 14.96
C ASN A 405 3.98 -6.69 13.93
N TYR A 406 2.84 -6.18 13.49
CA TYR A 406 2.06 -6.85 12.45
C TYR A 406 2.89 -7.13 11.17
N ALA A 407 3.67 -6.16 10.70
CA ALA A 407 4.46 -6.32 9.48
C ALA A 407 5.58 -7.36 9.64
N TRP A 408 6.38 -7.25 10.70
CA TRP A 408 7.50 -8.15 10.94
C TRP A 408 7.04 -9.54 11.35
N GLU A 409 6.03 -9.65 12.22
CA GLU A 409 5.50 -10.94 12.65
C GLU A 409 5.00 -11.76 11.47
N ASN A 410 4.20 -11.17 10.56
CA ASN A 410 3.78 -11.84 9.32
C ASN A 410 4.96 -12.29 8.48
N PHE A 411 5.98 -11.44 8.29
CA PHE A 411 7.17 -11.83 7.56
C PHE A 411 7.93 -12.99 8.22
N LEU A 412 8.09 -12.95 9.55
CA LEU A 412 8.83 -13.96 10.29
C LEU A 412 8.10 -15.31 10.38
N VAL A 413 6.79 -15.33 10.13
CA VAL A 413 6.03 -16.57 9.91
C VAL A 413 5.88 -16.93 8.43
N GLY A 414 6.63 -16.29 7.54
CA GLY A 414 6.74 -16.67 6.13
C GLY A 414 5.72 -16.02 5.20
N ASN A 415 5.05 -14.96 5.61
CA ASN A 415 4.02 -14.31 4.80
C ASN A 415 4.47 -12.92 4.34
N GLN A 416 3.91 -12.48 3.23
CA GLN A 416 4.18 -11.17 2.66
C GLN A 416 3.15 -10.18 3.21
N VAL A 417 3.40 -8.88 3.11
CA VAL A 417 2.53 -7.86 3.72
C VAL A 417 2.24 -6.75 2.75
N LEU A 418 0.95 -6.47 2.60
CA LEU A 418 0.42 -5.38 1.79
C LEU A 418 -0.37 -4.43 2.69
N PHE A 419 -0.02 -3.14 2.61
CA PHE A 419 -0.68 -2.11 3.39
C PHE A 419 -1.88 -1.55 2.62
N MET A 420 -3.06 -1.67 3.21
CA MET A 420 -4.21 -0.83 2.90
C MET A 420 -3.95 0.62 3.32
N ASP A 421 -3.21 1.31 2.48
CA ASP A 421 -2.79 2.68 2.69
C ASP A 421 -3.94 3.61 2.32
N PRO A 422 -4.42 4.46 3.23
CA PRO A 422 -5.43 5.43 2.84
C PRO A 422 -4.90 6.45 1.82
N TYR A 423 -3.56 6.56 1.67
CA TYR A 423 -2.84 7.42 0.74
C TYR A 423 -3.43 8.84 0.70
N LEU A 424 -4.24 9.15 -0.32
CA LEU A 424 -4.89 10.46 -0.47
C LEU A 424 -6.39 10.45 -0.16
N VAL A 425 -7.03 9.30 0.10
CA VAL A 425 -8.45 9.25 0.45
C VAL A 425 -8.64 9.82 1.86
N TYR A 426 -9.36 10.94 1.97
CA TYR A 426 -9.59 11.60 3.25
C TYR A 426 -10.54 10.77 4.12
N TYR A 427 -10.07 10.36 5.30
CA TYR A 427 -10.79 9.47 6.20
C TYR A 427 -10.60 9.93 7.65
N PRO A 428 -11.23 11.05 8.07
CA PRO A 428 -11.01 11.64 9.37
C PRO A 428 -11.64 10.85 10.52
N ARG A 429 -12.63 9.99 10.24
CA ARG A 429 -13.20 9.12 11.26
C ARG A 429 -12.09 8.32 11.93
N GLU A 430 -12.04 8.44 13.26
CA GLU A 430 -11.07 7.75 14.12
C GLU A 430 -9.61 8.07 13.75
N ASN A 431 -9.36 9.19 13.09
CA ASN A 431 -8.03 9.63 12.65
C ASN A 431 -7.34 8.64 11.69
N ARG A 432 -8.09 7.92 10.84
CA ARG A 432 -7.53 6.99 9.86
C ARG A 432 -6.64 7.69 8.82
N ASN A 433 -7.10 8.79 8.22
CA ASN A 433 -6.29 9.59 7.30
C ASN A 433 -6.67 11.06 7.37
N LEU A 434 -5.68 11.92 7.63
CA LEU A 434 -5.90 13.33 7.91
C LEU A 434 -5.10 14.20 6.96
N CYS A 435 -5.72 15.29 6.50
CA CYS A 435 -5.06 16.34 5.75
C CYS A 435 -5.81 17.67 5.95
N VAL A 436 -5.15 18.76 5.59
CA VAL A 436 -5.76 20.09 5.61
C VAL A 436 -6.48 20.31 4.28
N SER A 437 -7.74 20.73 4.37
CA SER A 437 -8.55 21.17 3.22
C SER A 437 -8.62 20.16 2.06
N PRO A 438 -9.14 18.93 2.29
CA PRO A 438 -9.34 17.97 1.21
C PRO A 438 -10.28 18.53 0.14
N THR A 439 -9.97 18.28 -1.13
CA THR A 439 -10.84 18.62 -2.26
C THR A 439 -11.64 17.39 -2.63
N ASN A 440 -12.98 17.48 -2.59
CA ASN A 440 -13.88 16.37 -2.90
C ASN A 440 -13.49 15.05 -2.20
N ALA A 441 -13.19 15.13 -0.90
CA ALA A 441 -12.75 14.02 -0.05
C ALA A 441 -11.38 13.40 -0.43
N ILE A 442 -10.55 14.09 -1.21
CA ILE A 442 -9.19 13.69 -1.56
C ILE A 442 -8.17 14.72 -1.04
N CYS A 443 -7.14 14.24 -0.39
CA CYS A 443 -6.01 15.00 0.14
C CYS A 443 -5.01 15.37 -0.95
N SER A 444 -4.24 16.43 -0.73
CA SER A 444 -3.18 16.88 -1.65
C SER A 444 -1.82 16.23 -1.39
N SER A 445 -1.64 15.58 -0.25
CA SER A 445 -0.41 14.88 0.12
C SER A 445 -0.71 13.70 1.06
N PRO A 446 0.13 12.66 1.07
CA PRO A 446 -0.03 11.52 1.97
C PRO A 446 0.20 11.91 3.43
N ASP A 447 -0.53 11.28 4.35
CA ASP A 447 -0.32 11.45 5.78
C ASP A 447 0.95 10.73 6.24
N SER A 448 1.94 11.48 6.74
CA SER A 448 3.25 10.95 7.12
C SER A 448 3.24 10.12 8.41
N ARG A 449 2.14 10.09 9.17
CA ARG A 449 2.01 9.20 10.35
C ARG A 449 2.18 7.73 9.98
N TRP A 450 1.85 7.39 8.74
CA TRP A 450 1.95 6.03 8.21
C TRP A 450 3.37 5.66 7.75
N ASP A 451 4.30 6.62 7.65
CA ASP A 451 5.65 6.38 7.12
C ASP A 451 6.41 5.33 7.93
N ASN A 452 6.15 5.23 9.24
CA ASN A 452 6.74 4.19 10.06
C ASN A 452 6.35 2.78 9.57
N PHE A 453 5.09 2.55 9.21
CA PHE A 453 4.64 1.28 8.65
C PHE A 453 5.14 1.09 7.21
N ARG A 454 4.98 2.10 6.36
CA ARG A 454 5.42 2.10 4.95
C ARG A 454 6.90 1.75 4.82
N ASN A 455 7.76 2.39 5.61
CA ASN A 455 9.20 2.14 5.58
C ASN A 455 9.55 0.72 6.02
N ASN A 456 8.83 0.15 6.99
CA ASN A 456 9.09 -1.21 7.46
C ASN A 456 8.79 -2.27 6.39
N LEU A 457 7.83 -2.03 5.50
CA LEU A 457 7.61 -2.90 4.34
C LEU A 457 8.82 -2.90 3.38
N GLY A 458 9.42 -1.75 3.15
CA GLY A 458 10.68 -1.62 2.40
C GLY A 458 11.88 -2.23 3.12
N TYR A 459 11.94 -2.12 4.44
CA TYR A 459 12.98 -2.75 5.25
C TYR A 459 12.88 -4.28 5.19
N ILE A 460 11.67 -4.83 5.23
CA ILE A 460 11.44 -6.27 5.04
C ILE A 460 11.95 -6.70 3.65
N LEU A 461 11.69 -5.93 2.58
CA LEU A 461 12.26 -6.19 1.25
C LEU A 461 13.79 -6.14 1.23
N ARG A 462 14.40 -5.21 1.98
CA ARG A 462 15.86 -5.15 2.13
C ARG A 462 16.42 -6.42 2.78
N TYR A 463 15.76 -6.93 3.83
CA TYR A 463 16.19 -8.16 4.50
C TYR A 463 15.89 -9.42 3.69
N SER A 464 14.76 -9.49 3.00
CA SER A 464 14.40 -10.64 2.17
C SER A 464 15.42 -10.90 1.06
N ARG A 465 16.04 -9.84 0.52
CA ARG A 465 17.15 -9.92 -0.45
C ARG A 465 18.46 -10.45 0.13
N LYS A 466 18.66 -10.38 1.46
CA LYS A 466 19.80 -11.01 2.13
C LYS A 466 19.58 -12.52 2.29
N LEU A 467 18.32 -12.92 2.49
CA LEU A 467 17.94 -14.31 2.76
C LEU A 467 18.02 -15.21 1.54
N ASN A 468 18.35 -16.48 1.78
CA ASN A 468 18.07 -17.55 0.83
C ASN A 468 16.58 -17.93 0.89
N LEU A 469 15.71 -17.08 0.31
CA LEU A 469 14.25 -17.27 0.32
C LEU A 469 13.82 -18.65 -0.21
N ALA A 470 14.59 -19.28 -1.10
CA ALA A 470 14.31 -20.62 -1.59
C ALA A 470 14.34 -21.70 -0.49
N ASN A 471 15.04 -21.48 0.63
CA ASN A 471 15.29 -22.49 1.67
C ASN A 471 14.95 -22.05 3.10
N VAL A 472 14.84 -20.73 3.37
CA VAL A 472 14.43 -20.26 4.70
C VAL A 472 12.96 -20.60 4.95
N THR A 473 12.69 -21.10 6.14
CA THR A 473 11.32 -21.41 6.60
C THR A 473 11.09 -20.81 7.98
N PRO A 474 9.83 -20.61 8.42
CA PRO A 474 9.52 -20.29 9.80
C PRO A 474 10.02 -21.38 10.76
N ARG A 475 10.80 -20.99 11.78
CA ARG A 475 11.43 -21.89 12.76
C ARG A 475 11.25 -21.35 14.17
N SER A 476 10.00 -21.21 14.59
CA SER A 476 9.63 -20.65 15.90
C SER A 476 10.33 -21.29 17.10
N SER A 477 10.60 -22.60 17.04
CA SER A 477 11.28 -23.32 18.13
C SER A 477 12.76 -22.95 18.31
N LEU A 478 13.37 -22.22 17.37
CA LEU A 478 14.78 -21.81 17.45
C LEU A 478 14.99 -20.52 18.24
N CYS A 479 13.94 -19.76 18.54
CA CYS A 479 14.05 -18.49 19.25
C CYS A 479 12.94 -18.32 20.29
N SER A 480 13.27 -17.78 21.46
CA SER A 480 12.30 -17.53 22.52
C SER A 480 11.23 -16.49 22.16
N THR A 481 11.42 -15.69 21.11
CA THR A 481 10.40 -14.77 20.59
C THR A 481 9.37 -15.45 19.70
N ALA A 482 9.60 -16.72 19.31
CA ALA A 482 8.84 -17.48 18.31
C ALA A 482 8.86 -16.92 16.87
N TYR A 483 9.44 -15.74 16.62
CA TYR A 483 9.52 -15.09 15.31
C TYR A 483 10.92 -15.25 14.72
N CYS A 484 11.11 -16.32 13.94
CA CYS A 484 12.40 -16.69 13.37
C CYS A 484 12.22 -17.31 11.98
N LEU A 485 12.85 -16.73 10.95
CA LEU A 485 13.09 -17.39 9.67
C LEU A 485 14.51 -17.94 9.69
N ALA A 486 14.67 -19.21 9.34
CA ALA A 486 16.01 -19.80 9.27
C ALA A 486 16.12 -20.90 8.23
N GLN A 487 17.33 -21.04 7.69
CA GLN A 487 17.83 -22.27 7.08
C GLN A 487 18.97 -22.77 7.96
N THR A 488 18.92 -24.05 8.37
CA THR A 488 19.84 -24.61 9.37
C THR A 488 20.63 -25.81 8.86
N PRO A 489 21.35 -25.71 7.71
CA PRO A 489 22.31 -26.74 7.30
C PRO A 489 23.53 -26.78 8.23
N SER A 490 24.35 -27.84 8.10
CA SER A 490 25.61 -27.98 8.84
C SER A 490 26.72 -27.01 8.38
N VAL A 491 26.54 -26.37 7.22
CA VAL A 491 27.38 -25.31 6.64
C VAL A 491 26.48 -24.29 5.96
N GLY A 492 26.68 -22.99 6.21
CA GLY A 492 25.93 -21.91 5.57
C GLY A 492 24.61 -21.54 6.27
N ALA A 493 24.46 -21.83 7.56
CA ALA A 493 23.24 -21.49 8.29
C ALA A 493 23.00 -19.97 8.36
N GLU A 494 21.72 -19.61 8.37
CA GLU A 494 21.23 -18.25 8.34
C GLU A 494 19.96 -18.13 9.18
N TYR A 495 19.85 -17.02 9.90
CA TYR A 495 18.77 -16.72 10.82
C TYR A 495 18.38 -15.24 10.69
N LEU A 496 17.08 -15.00 10.62
CA LEU A 496 16.48 -13.69 10.81
C LEU A 496 15.46 -13.79 11.94
N VAL A 497 15.61 -12.95 12.96
CA VAL A 497 14.78 -12.98 14.16
C VAL A 497 14.18 -11.61 14.41
N TYR A 498 12.92 -11.60 14.84
CA TYR A 498 12.25 -10.40 15.31
C TYR A 498 11.95 -10.51 16.81
N ALA A 499 12.28 -9.45 17.54
CA ALA A 499 11.97 -9.28 18.96
C ALA A 499 10.94 -8.13 19.09
N PRO A 500 9.63 -8.43 19.09
CA PRO A 500 8.56 -7.42 19.01
C PRO A 500 8.53 -6.46 20.21
N SER A 501 8.96 -6.94 21.38
CA SER A 501 9.03 -6.12 22.61
C SER A 501 10.43 -5.55 22.86
N GLY A 502 11.41 -5.86 22.00
CA GLY A 502 12.82 -5.67 22.30
C GLY A 502 13.31 -6.55 23.44
N GLY A 503 14.33 -6.07 24.14
CA GLY A 503 14.90 -6.77 25.31
C GLY A 503 15.62 -8.06 24.95
N SER A 504 16.02 -8.81 25.98
CA SER A 504 16.80 -10.03 25.79
C SER A 504 15.96 -11.21 25.32
N PHE A 505 16.51 -12.00 24.41
CA PHE A 505 15.93 -13.26 23.95
C PHE A 505 17.01 -14.32 23.77
N THR A 506 16.61 -15.58 23.63
CA THR A 506 17.54 -16.69 23.41
C THR A 506 17.33 -17.34 22.05
N MET A 507 18.40 -17.94 21.53
CA MET A 507 18.39 -18.69 20.28
C MET A 507 19.15 -20.01 20.36
N ASN A 508 18.65 -21.00 19.62
CA ASN A 508 19.36 -22.24 19.36
C ASN A 508 20.18 -22.11 18.05
N LEU A 509 21.50 -22.14 18.20
CA LEU A 509 22.49 -22.03 17.13
C LEU A 509 23.23 -23.35 16.89
N SER A 510 22.70 -24.49 17.35
CA SER A 510 23.38 -25.79 17.31
C SER A 510 23.42 -26.46 15.93
N ALA A 511 22.98 -25.76 14.88
CA ALA A 511 22.91 -26.31 13.52
C ALA A 511 24.28 -26.50 12.87
N MET A 512 25.26 -25.65 13.21
CA MET A 512 26.64 -25.74 12.73
C MET A 512 27.58 -25.98 13.91
N PRO A 513 28.76 -26.59 13.68
CA PRO A 513 29.76 -26.76 14.73
C PRO A 513 30.35 -25.42 15.19
N ALA A 514 30.86 -25.37 16.42
CA ALA A 514 31.46 -24.17 17.02
C ALA A 514 32.73 -23.66 16.33
N SER A 515 33.30 -24.45 15.40
CA SER A 515 34.38 -24.01 14.51
C SER A 515 33.91 -23.04 13.42
N ARG A 516 32.60 -22.88 13.21
CA ARG A 516 32.03 -21.91 12.27
C ARG A 516 31.54 -20.67 13.02
N THR A 517 31.51 -19.55 12.30
CA THR A 517 31.19 -18.23 12.85
C THR A 517 30.01 -17.62 12.10
N LEU A 518 29.11 -17.00 12.85
CA LEU A 518 28.00 -16.21 12.32
C LEU A 518 28.39 -14.73 12.37
N ALA A 519 28.30 -14.03 11.24
CA ALA A 519 28.26 -12.58 11.23
C ALA A 519 26.95 -12.10 11.86
N VAL A 520 26.98 -10.97 12.56
CA VAL A 520 25.84 -10.46 13.33
C VAL A 520 25.51 -9.04 12.91
N GLU A 521 24.24 -8.77 12.64
CA GLU A 521 23.72 -7.43 12.36
C GLU A 521 22.42 -7.20 13.14
N TRP A 522 22.39 -6.09 13.88
CA TRP A 522 21.19 -5.58 14.54
C TRP A 522 20.53 -4.53 13.67
N PHE A 523 19.20 -4.52 13.67
CA PHE A 523 18.41 -3.52 12.96
C PHE A 523 17.29 -2.98 13.82
N ASN A 524 17.22 -1.66 13.87
CA ASN A 524 16.18 -0.93 14.60
C ASN A 524 15.03 -0.58 13.64
N PRO A 525 13.88 -1.26 13.73
CA PRO A 525 12.76 -1.05 12.82
C PRO A 525 12.09 0.32 12.98
N SER A 526 12.25 0.97 14.14
CA SER A 526 11.70 2.30 14.39
C SER A 526 12.47 3.42 13.67
N THR A 527 13.78 3.24 13.46
CA THR A 527 14.67 4.26 12.87
C THR A 527 15.24 3.88 11.51
N GLY A 528 15.23 2.60 11.14
CA GLY A 528 15.90 2.11 9.93
C GLY A 528 17.41 1.91 10.09
N ALA A 529 17.96 2.12 11.29
CA ALA A 529 19.41 2.02 11.53
C ALA A 529 19.88 0.57 11.66
N THR A 530 21.04 0.27 11.10
CA THR A 530 21.76 -1.00 11.26
C THR A 530 22.99 -0.83 12.13
N ILE A 531 23.26 -1.77 13.03
CA ILE A 531 24.43 -1.82 13.89
C ILE A 531 25.11 -3.18 13.71
N ALA A 532 26.36 -3.19 13.26
CA ALA A 532 27.15 -4.41 13.16
C ALA A 532 27.49 -4.94 14.56
N GLY A 533 27.24 -6.23 14.79
CA GLY A 533 27.68 -6.94 15.99
C GLY A 533 29.03 -7.62 15.78
N HIS A 534 29.66 -8.04 16.87
CA HIS A 534 30.81 -8.92 16.78
C HIS A 534 30.39 -10.31 16.28
N PRO A 535 31.15 -10.92 15.35
CA PRO A 535 30.89 -12.29 14.93
C PRO A 535 30.94 -13.25 16.12
N ILE A 536 30.06 -14.26 16.12
CA ILE A 536 29.94 -15.23 17.21
C ILE A 536 30.18 -16.66 16.72
N PRO A 537 30.71 -17.57 17.56
CA PRO A 537 30.70 -18.99 17.26
C PRO A 537 29.26 -19.53 17.12
N SER A 538 29.05 -20.44 16.18
CA SER A 538 27.85 -21.28 16.16
C SER A 538 27.96 -22.40 17.20
N GLY A 539 26.97 -23.29 17.32
CA GLY A 539 27.03 -24.49 18.18
C GLY A 539 26.21 -24.46 19.48
N PRO A 540 26.05 -23.35 20.22
CA PRO A 540 25.23 -23.34 21.43
C PRO A 540 23.77 -23.70 21.14
N SER A 541 23.18 -24.58 21.95
CA SER A 541 21.73 -24.86 21.92
C SER A 541 20.89 -23.74 22.54
N SER A 542 21.52 -22.82 23.26
CA SER A 542 20.92 -21.63 23.85
C SER A 542 21.97 -20.52 23.98
N GLN A 543 21.82 -19.46 23.20
CA GLN A 543 22.63 -18.25 23.22
C GLN A 543 21.72 -17.05 23.49
N ALA A 544 22.06 -16.22 24.48
CA ALA A 544 21.34 -14.99 24.78
C ALA A 544 21.81 -13.83 23.89
N PHE A 545 20.86 -12.98 23.51
CA PHE A 545 21.08 -11.76 22.75
C PHE A 545 20.29 -10.61 23.37
N SER A 546 20.87 -9.40 23.31
CA SER A 546 20.21 -8.16 23.74
C SER A 546 20.46 -7.09 22.66
N PRO A 547 19.40 -6.44 22.12
CA PRO A 547 19.57 -5.35 21.19
C PRO A 547 20.39 -4.20 21.81
N PRO A 548 21.29 -3.55 21.06
CA PRO A 548 22.07 -2.42 21.55
C PRO A 548 21.27 -1.09 21.58
N PHE A 549 19.94 -1.17 21.55
CA PHE A 549 19.01 -0.05 21.57
C PHE A 549 17.67 -0.49 22.19
N ASN A 550 16.82 0.49 22.50
CA ASN A 550 15.48 0.25 23.03
C ASN A 550 14.45 0.06 21.91
N GLY A 551 13.36 -0.65 22.22
CA GLY A 551 12.27 -0.94 21.29
C GLY A 551 12.43 -2.28 20.60
N ASP A 552 11.52 -2.57 19.67
CA ASP A 552 11.58 -3.74 18.80
C ASP A 552 12.91 -3.82 18.05
N ALA A 553 13.35 -5.04 17.77
CA ALA A 553 14.64 -5.28 17.13
C ALA A 553 14.55 -6.43 16.15
N VAL A 554 15.31 -6.32 15.06
CA VAL A 554 15.61 -7.43 14.17
C VAL A 554 17.08 -7.82 14.35
N LEU A 555 17.33 -9.12 14.45
CA LEU A 555 18.66 -9.71 14.47
C LEU A 555 18.83 -10.58 13.23
N TYR A 556 19.83 -10.25 12.42
CA TYR A 556 20.24 -11.05 11.28
C TYR A 556 21.59 -11.71 11.58
N MET A 557 21.68 -13.02 11.37
CA MET A 557 22.89 -13.79 11.58
C MET A 557 23.13 -14.76 10.43
N VAL A 558 24.36 -14.84 9.94
CA VAL A 558 24.67 -15.64 8.76
C VAL A 558 26.12 -16.16 8.76
N ASP A 559 26.31 -17.41 8.37
CA ASP A 559 27.63 -17.97 8.09
C ASP A 559 28.12 -17.50 6.72
N THR A 560 28.76 -16.33 6.70
CA THR A 560 29.25 -15.68 5.48
C THR A 560 30.20 -16.54 4.63
N ALA A 561 30.91 -17.50 5.24
CA ALA A 561 31.85 -18.37 4.51
C ALA A 561 31.15 -19.52 3.78
N GLY A 562 29.96 -19.92 4.23
CA GLY A 562 29.19 -21.03 3.65
C GLY A 562 27.88 -20.61 2.97
N HIS A 563 27.46 -19.36 3.15
CA HIS A 563 26.15 -18.89 2.70
C HIS A 563 26.05 -18.78 1.18
N ALA A 564 25.04 -19.43 0.62
CA ALA A 564 24.58 -19.17 -0.73
C ALA A 564 23.44 -18.14 -0.65
N THR A 565 23.67 -16.93 -1.15
CA THR A 565 22.59 -15.97 -1.38
C THR A 565 21.69 -16.49 -2.49
N SER A 566 20.42 -16.06 -2.48
CA SER A 566 19.42 -16.32 -3.53
C SER A 566 19.76 -15.72 -4.91
N GLY A 567 21.01 -15.26 -5.11
CA GLY A 567 21.52 -14.75 -6.37
C GLY A 567 23.05 -14.85 -6.40
N ARG A 568 23.56 -15.95 -6.95
CA ARG A 568 24.92 -16.04 -7.50
C ARG A 568 24.82 -16.15 -9.02
N ARG A 569 24.54 -15.02 -9.67
CA ARG A 569 25.27 -14.46 -10.82
C ARG A 569 24.59 -13.19 -11.30
#